data_AF-A0AAV7X5C4-F1
#
_entry.id   AF-A0AAV7X5C4-F1
#
_cell.length_a   1.000
_cell.length_b   1.000
_cell.length_c   1.000
_cell.angle_alpha   90.00
_cell.angle_beta   90.00
_cell.angle_gamma   90.00
#
_symmetry.space_group_name_H-M   'P 1'
#
loop_
_entity.id
_entity.type
_entity.pdbx_description
1 polymer ?
#
loop_
_entity_poly.entity_id
_entity_poly.type
_entity_poly.pdbx_seq_one_letter_code
_entity_poly.pdbx_strand_id
1 'polypeptide(L)'
;MKRWPFKVTSSNGDPRIHVTHNGHPKVLSPQEVSAMVLRKLKQSAEARLGHAVTEAVITVPAYFTDSQKKATREAGEMAGLKVLRLLPEPTAAALAYGHGLKDNVTEKTVLIYDLGGGTFDVSIVTVSRGRFVVRGVGGNSHLGGTDIDQIILKHAAQVIPRAMRHDVTGNPSKMRRLLERCERAKRDLSTQSRCDIDTESIVPDELPLPLSRDELEELCRDLLRSTTDTVKSVLATAKVAAADISEVILVGGSTRMPVVERLLSEVFPGKPVCKTVNPDEAVAQGAALCALHLLQDKAPDVQELAPFLRRLDIQNVTPLSVGVECNEWVVRCHHPAEHGHPGAEGSEAMGRRSTTKPPPSFSVIPPTPVRNTPAAASAPMS
;
A
#
# COMPACT_ATOMS: atom_id res chain seq x y z
N MET A 1 -20.34 -0.37 6.98
CA MET A 1 -21.07 -0.79 5.76
C MET A 1 -20.22 -1.79 4.99
N LYS A 2 -20.81 -2.86 4.46
CA LYS A 2 -20.15 -3.71 3.45
C LYS A 2 -19.99 -2.85 2.18
N ARG A 3 -18.75 -2.71 1.69
CA ARG A 3 -18.41 -1.76 0.62
C ARG A 3 -18.42 -2.37 -0.79
N TRP A 4 -18.39 -3.69 -0.91
CA TRP A 4 -18.26 -4.35 -2.20
C TRP A 4 -19.62 -4.71 -2.82
N PRO A 5 -19.82 -4.45 -4.13
CA PRO A 5 -21.06 -4.79 -4.82
C PRO A 5 -21.14 -6.28 -5.18
N PHE A 6 -20.02 -7.00 -5.13
CA PHE A 6 -19.95 -8.43 -5.42
C PHE A 6 -20.07 -9.26 -4.13
N LYS A 7 -20.65 -10.47 -4.28
CA LYS A 7 -20.81 -11.40 -3.16
C LYS A 7 -19.49 -12.10 -2.86
N VAL A 8 -19.15 -12.15 -1.57
CA VAL A 8 -18.01 -12.92 -1.05
C VAL A 8 -18.53 -13.97 -0.08
N THR A 9 -18.07 -15.21 -0.22
CA THR A 9 -18.34 -16.30 0.73
C THR A 9 -17.02 -16.85 1.27
N SER A 10 -17.07 -17.52 2.42
CA SER A 10 -15.92 -18.29 2.92
C SER A 10 -15.98 -19.72 2.39
N SER A 11 -14.84 -20.28 2.02
CA SER A 11 -14.64 -21.70 1.71
C SER A 11 -13.38 -22.15 2.45
N ASN A 12 -13.55 -23.01 3.47
CA ASN A 12 -12.48 -23.46 4.38
C ASN A 12 -11.69 -22.30 5.04
N GLY A 13 -12.36 -21.19 5.36
CA GLY A 13 -11.72 -20.01 5.93
C GLY A 13 -11.26 -18.99 4.88
N ASP A 14 -11.09 -19.39 3.62
CA ASP A 14 -10.64 -18.49 2.56
C ASP A 14 -11.80 -17.75 1.88
N PRO A 15 -11.62 -16.48 1.50
CA PRO A 15 -12.62 -15.76 0.72
C PRO A 15 -12.75 -16.30 -0.70
N ARG A 16 -13.98 -16.28 -1.22
CA ARG A 16 -14.36 -16.65 -2.59
C ARG A 16 -15.30 -15.61 -3.16
N ILE A 17 -14.97 -15.11 -4.34
CA ILE A 17 -15.67 -14.03 -5.06
C ILE A 17 -16.65 -14.67 -6.05
N HIS A 18 -17.92 -14.31 -5.95
CA HIS A 18 -18.97 -14.80 -6.86
C HIS A 18 -19.23 -13.77 -7.96
N VAL A 19 -19.11 -14.21 -9.20
CA VAL A 19 -19.42 -13.40 -10.39
C VAL A 19 -20.30 -14.19 -11.36
N THR A 20 -21.00 -13.48 -12.24
CA THR A 20 -21.67 -14.10 -13.39
C THR A 20 -20.86 -13.78 -14.64
N HIS A 21 -20.43 -14.80 -15.37
CA HIS A 21 -19.64 -14.67 -16.59
C HIS A 21 -20.40 -15.35 -17.73
N ASN A 22 -20.78 -14.59 -18.75
CA ASN A 22 -21.58 -15.06 -19.88
C ASN A 22 -22.86 -15.81 -19.47
N GLY A 23 -23.56 -15.29 -18.45
CA GLY A 23 -24.78 -15.91 -17.91
C GLY A 23 -24.55 -17.08 -16.94
N HIS A 24 -23.31 -17.52 -16.75
CA HIS A 24 -23.00 -18.65 -15.87
C HIS A 24 -22.36 -18.18 -14.55
N PRO A 25 -22.76 -18.73 -13.39
CA PRO A 25 -22.12 -18.42 -12.12
C PRO A 25 -20.68 -18.95 -12.10
N LYS A 26 -19.76 -18.14 -11.62
CA LYS A 26 -18.37 -18.49 -11.41
C LYS A 26 -17.93 -18.06 -10.03
N VAL A 27 -17.18 -18.94 -9.37
CA VAL A 27 -16.57 -18.68 -8.06
C VAL A 27 -15.07 -18.59 -8.25
N LEU A 28 -14.47 -17.49 -7.83
CA LEU A 28 -13.05 -17.18 -8.02
C LEU A 28 -12.38 -16.97 -6.66
N SER A 29 -11.15 -17.43 -6.52
CA SER A 29 -10.24 -17.00 -5.47
C SER A 29 -9.70 -15.59 -5.75
N PRO A 30 -9.22 -14.85 -4.74
CA PRO A 30 -8.49 -13.60 -4.94
C PRO A 30 -7.28 -13.77 -5.86
N GLN A 31 -6.55 -14.87 -5.75
CA GLN A 31 -5.39 -15.19 -6.60
C GLN A 31 -5.78 -15.29 -8.07
N GLU A 32 -6.89 -15.95 -8.41
CA GLU A 32 -7.36 -16.05 -9.78
C GLU A 32 -7.73 -14.68 -10.36
N VAL A 33 -8.36 -13.81 -9.56
CA VAL A 33 -8.68 -12.44 -9.97
C VAL A 33 -7.40 -11.64 -10.23
N SER A 34 -6.43 -11.69 -9.31
CA SER A 34 -5.13 -11.04 -9.50
C SER A 34 -4.36 -11.59 -10.70
N ALA A 35 -4.44 -12.91 -10.96
CA ALA A 35 -3.83 -13.54 -12.12
C ALA A 35 -4.42 -13.04 -13.43
N MET A 36 -5.72 -12.71 -13.48
CA MET A 36 -6.32 -12.09 -14.66
C MET A 36 -5.75 -10.69 -14.93
N VAL A 37 -5.52 -9.88 -13.88
CA VAL A 37 -4.88 -8.57 -14.01
C VAL A 37 -3.43 -8.72 -14.50
N LEU A 38 -2.66 -9.61 -13.87
CA LEU A 38 -1.27 -9.87 -14.26
C LEU A 38 -1.17 -10.41 -15.70
N ARG A 39 -2.12 -11.26 -16.12
CA ARG A 39 -2.18 -11.75 -17.50
C ARG A 39 -2.45 -10.62 -18.49
N LYS A 40 -3.31 -9.66 -18.16
CA LYS A 40 -3.54 -8.48 -19.00
C LYS A 40 -2.29 -7.60 -19.10
N LEU A 41 -1.58 -7.39 -18.00
CA LEU A 41 -0.32 -6.63 -17.99
C LEU A 41 0.76 -7.34 -18.82
N LYS A 42 0.90 -8.66 -18.66
CA LYS A 42 1.78 -9.50 -19.49
C LYS A 42 1.46 -9.33 -20.98
N GLN A 43 0.21 -9.48 -21.38
CA GLN A 43 -0.22 -9.31 -22.77
C GLN A 43 0.11 -7.92 -23.32
N SER A 44 -0.09 -6.87 -22.53
CA SER A 44 0.27 -5.50 -22.93
C SER A 44 1.78 -5.34 -23.13
N ALA A 45 2.59 -5.94 -22.25
CA ALA A 45 4.05 -5.94 -22.39
C ALA A 45 4.51 -6.75 -23.62
N GLU A 46 3.95 -7.94 -23.85
CA GLU A 46 4.24 -8.78 -25.02
C GLU A 46 3.88 -8.06 -26.33
N ALA A 47 2.73 -7.39 -26.39
CA ALA A 47 2.33 -6.60 -27.55
C ALA A 47 3.29 -5.43 -27.81
N ARG A 48 3.85 -4.82 -26.76
CA ARG A 48 4.82 -3.72 -26.89
C ARG A 48 6.21 -4.20 -27.30
N LEU A 49 6.64 -5.35 -26.80
CA LEU A 49 7.99 -5.90 -27.01
C LEU A 49 8.10 -6.77 -28.27
N GLY A 50 6.98 -7.31 -28.77
CA GLY A 50 6.96 -8.20 -29.93
C GLY A 50 7.43 -9.64 -29.65
N HIS A 51 7.63 -10.01 -28.39
CA HIS A 51 8.00 -11.36 -27.97
C HIS A 51 7.33 -11.75 -26.65
N ALA A 52 7.37 -13.05 -26.31
CA ALA A 52 6.79 -13.58 -25.09
C ALA A 52 7.50 -13.07 -23.82
N VAL A 53 6.73 -12.84 -22.75
CA VAL A 53 7.22 -12.45 -21.43
C VAL A 53 6.99 -13.59 -20.45
N THR A 54 8.06 -14.15 -19.91
CA THR A 54 8.01 -15.39 -19.11
C THR A 54 8.47 -15.23 -17.68
N GLU A 55 9.25 -14.20 -17.36
CA GLU A 55 9.82 -13.95 -16.04
C GLU A 55 9.43 -12.52 -15.57
N ALA A 56 9.13 -12.34 -14.28
CA ALA A 56 8.74 -11.05 -13.73
C ALA A 56 9.19 -10.85 -12.28
N VAL A 57 9.46 -9.60 -11.90
CA VAL A 57 9.45 -9.13 -10.51
C VAL A 57 8.08 -8.51 -10.25
N ILE A 58 7.43 -8.92 -9.16
CA ILE A 58 6.10 -8.41 -8.78
C ILE A 58 6.24 -7.65 -7.47
N THR A 59 5.64 -6.46 -7.39
CA THR A 59 5.70 -5.65 -6.17
C THR A 59 4.60 -6.03 -5.20
N VAL A 60 4.86 -5.80 -3.91
CA VAL A 60 3.90 -6.01 -2.82
C VAL A 60 4.02 -4.89 -1.78
N PRO A 61 2.94 -4.50 -1.10
CA PRO A 61 3.03 -3.58 0.03
C PRO A 61 4.00 -4.10 1.09
N ALA A 62 4.69 -3.18 1.77
CA ALA A 62 5.73 -3.57 2.73
C ALA A 62 5.14 -4.36 3.90
N TYR A 63 3.89 -4.08 4.28
CA TYR A 63 3.15 -4.73 5.35
C TYR A 63 2.51 -6.07 5.01
N PHE A 64 2.70 -6.60 3.81
CA PHE A 64 2.13 -7.89 3.48
C PHE A 64 2.68 -9.00 4.37
N THR A 65 1.76 -9.79 4.91
CA THR A 65 2.05 -11.05 5.61
C THR A 65 2.61 -12.08 4.63
N ASP A 66 3.25 -13.13 5.15
CA ASP A 66 3.78 -14.21 4.30
C ASP A 66 2.69 -14.94 3.52
N SER A 67 1.48 -15.07 4.10
CA SER A 67 0.31 -15.60 3.40
C SER A 67 -0.08 -14.74 2.19
N GLN A 68 -0.13 -13.42 2.35
CA GLN A 68 -0.43 -12.50 1.25
C GLN A 68 0.67 -12.50 0.19
N LYS A 69 1.95 -12.54 0.59
CA LYS A 69 3.08 -12.67 -0.36
C LYS A 69 2.98 -13.96 -1.17
N LYS A 70 2.68 -15.08 -0.51
CA LYS A 70 2.49 -16.37 -1.19
C LYS A 70 1.33 -16.31 -2.19
N ALA A 71 0.18 -15.76 -1.80
CA ALA A 71 -0.97 -15.58 -2.67
C ALA A 71 -0.65 -14.70 -3.91
N THR A 72 0.15 -13.64 -3.76
CA THR A 72 0.61 -12.83 -4.89
C THR A 72 1.53 -13.60 -5.83
N ARG A 73 2.43 -14.43 -5.30
CA ARG A 73 3.30 -15.29 -6.12
C ARG A 73 2.48 -16.31 -6.91
N GLU A 74 1.53 -16.98 -6.25
CA GLU A 74 0.61 -17.93 -6.88
C GLU A 74 -0.17 -17.26 -8.03
N ALA A 75 -0.64 -16.01 -7.83
CA ALA A 75 -1.31 -15.26 -8.89
C ALA A 75 -0.40 -14.98 -10.10
N GLY A 76 0.89 -14.70 -9.87
CA GLY A 76 1.88 -14.56 -10.94
C GLY A 76 2.11 -15.85 -11.72
N GLU A 77 2.22 -16.97 -11.01
CA GLU A 77 2.37 -18.30 -11.62
C GLU A 77 1.13 -18.68 -12.45
N MET A 78 -0.08 -18.42 -11.93
CA MET A 78 -1.34 -18.59 -12.67
C MET A 78 -1.46 -17.69 -13.91
N ALA A 79 -0.76 -16.56 -13.94
CA ALA A 79 -0.66 -15.68 -15.10
C ALA A 79 0.36 -16.18 -16.15
N GLY A 80 1.08 -17.28 -15.88
CA GLY A 80 2.13 -17.82 -16.72
C GLY A 80 3.42 -17.00 -16.66
N LEU A 81 3.72 -16.44 -15.47
CA LEU A 81 4.96 -15.74 -15.17
C LEU A 81 5.74 -16.52 -14.10
N LYS A 82 7.03 -16.75 -14.35
CA LYS A 82 7.96 -17.15 -13.32
C LYS A 82 8.30 -15.92 -12.47
N VAL A 83 7.85 -15.93 -11.21
CA VAL A 83 8.05 -14.81 -10.29
C VAL A 83 9.47 -14.86 -9.71
N LEU A 84 10.38 -14.07 -10.28
CA LEU A 84 11.80 -14.01 -9.90
C LEU A 84 11.98 -13.53 -8.46
N ARG A 85 11.23 -12.48 -8.08
CA ARG A 85 11.27 -11.88 -6.75
C ARG A 85 9.96 -11.16 -6.47
N LEU A 86 9.54 -11.19 -5.20
CA LEU A 86 8.56 -10.25 -4.68
C LEU A 86 9.32 -9.07 -4.08
N LEU A 87 9.04 -7.86 -4.54
CA LEU A 87 9.76 -6.66 -4.14
C LEU A 87 8.84 -5.74 -3.33
N PRO A 88 9.19 -5.35 -2.10
CA PRO A 88 8.42 -4.34 -1.39
C PRO A 88 8.32 -3.05 -2.20
N GLU A 89 7.12 -2.50 -2.33
CA GLU A 89 6.83 -1.26 -3.05
C GLU A 89 7.74 -0.08 -2.65
N PRO A 90 7.95 0.22 -1.34
CA PRO A 90 8.85 1.30 -0.98
C PRO A 90 10.30 1.00 -1.37
N THR A 91 10.75 -0.25 -1.32
CA THR A 91 12.09 -0.61 -1.81
C THR A 91 12.18 -0.39 -3.31
N ALA A 92 11.14 -0.72 -4.08
CA ALA A 92 11.09 -0.43 -5.51
C ALA A 92 11.16 1.07 -5.78
N ALA A 93 10.38 1.89 -5.08
CA ALA A 93 10.46 3.34 -5.20
C ALA A 93 11.84 3.90 -4.84
N ALA A 94 12.49 3.34 -3.80
CA ALA A 94 13.87 3.69 -3.44
C ALA A 94 14.85 3.39 -4.57
N LEU A 95 14.73 2.23 -5.23
CA LEU A 95 15.55 1.86 -6.38
C LEU A 95 15.40 2.83 -7.54
N ALA A 96 14.16 3.20 -7.89
CA ALA A 96 13.89 4.17 -8.95
C ALA A 96 14.50 5.54 -8.62
N TYR A 97 14.36 6.01 -7.39
CA TYR A 97 15.00 7.24 -6.91
C TYR A 97 16.53 7.15 -6.96
N GLY A 98 17.11 6.09 -6.42
CA GLY A 98 18.56 5.91 -6.32
C GLY A 98 19.24 5.77 -7.68
N HIS A 99 18.54 5.21 -8.68
CA HIS A 99 19.02 5.14 -10.05
C HIS A 99 19.17 6.53 -10.70
N GLY A 100 18.31 7.48 -10.35
CA GLY A 100 18.38 8.87 -10.84
C GLY A 100 19.41 9.74 -10.12
N LEU A 101 20.10 9.25 -9.08
CA LEU A 101 21.10 10.01 -8.34
C LEU A 101 22.43 10.08 -9.11
N LYS A 102 23.09 11.24 -9.01
CA LYS A 102 24.45 11.43 -9.53
C LYS A 102 25.47 10.63 -8.70
N ASP A 103 26.52 10.14 -9.35
CA ASP A 103 27.57 9.30 -8.72
C ASP A 103 28.33 9.97 -7.56
N ASN A 104 28.30 11.31 -7.48
CA ASN A 104 28.93 12.06 -6.40
C ASN A 104 28.13 12.05 -5.09
N VAL A 105 26.89 11.56 -5.10
CA VAL A 105 26.08 11.38 -3.88
C VAL A 105 26.59 10.17 -3.11
N THR A 106 27.14 10.40 -1.91
CA THR A 106 27.73 9.36 -1.08
C THR A 106 26.68 8.60 -0.26
N GLU A 107 25.78 9.32 0.39
CA GLU A 107 24.70 8.74 1.20
C GLU A 107 23.54 9.75 1.34
N LYS A 108 22.30 9.26 1.28
CA LYS A 108 21.10 10.02 1.64
C LYS A 108 20.16 9.13 2.44
N THR A 109 19.53 9.68 3.46
CA THR A 109 18.39 9.04 4.12
C THR A 109 17.12 9.68 3.61
N VAL A 110 16.26 8.90 2.95
CA VAL A 110 15.02 9.37 2.36
C VAL A 110 13.82 8.76 3.04
N LEU A 111 12.72 9.52 3.08
CA LEU A 111 11.42 8.99 3.47
C LEU A 111 10.59 8.76 2.21
N ILE A 112 10.03 7.57 2.09
CA ILE A 112 9.09 7.20 1.05
C ILE A 112 7.71 7.23 1.67
N TYR A 113 6.85 8.09 1.13
CA TYR A 113 5.46 8.24 1.51
C TYR A 113 4.61 7.73 0.35
N ASP A 114 4.10 6.51 0.48
CA ASP A 114 3.29 5.84 -0.53
C ASP A 114 1.82 5.86 -0.12
N LEU A 115 1.04 6.75 -0.74
CA LEU A 115 -0.41 6.84 -0.54
C LEU A 115 -1.13 6.43 -1.82
N GLY A 116 -1.41 5.13 -1.91
CA GLY A 116 -2.05 4.50 -3.05
C GLY A 116 -3.58 4.63 -3.05
N GLY A 117 -4.22 3.74 -3.80
CA GLY A 117 -5.68 3.67 -3.90
C GLY A 117 -6.37 2.97 -2.72
N GLY A 118 -5.68 2.05 -2.04
CA GLY A 118 -6.26 1.29 -0.92
C GLY A 118 -5.28 0.94 0.21
N THR A 119 -4.00 1.27 0.04
CA THR A 119 -2.95 1.07 1.04
C THR A 119 -2.16 2.35 1.22
N PHE A 120 -1.60 2.48 2.41
CA PHE A 120 -0.68 3.54 2.77
C PHE A 120 0.57 2.91 3.40
N ASP A 121 1.73 3.20 2.84
CA ASP A 121 3.01 2.69 3.32
C ASP A 121 4.00 3.85 3.50
N VAL A 122 4.78 3.78 4.57
CA VAL A 122 5.87 4.69 4.90
C VAL A 122 7.13 3.88 5.05
N SER A 123 8.23 4.32 4.47
CA SER A 123 9.53 3.68 4.67
C SER A 123 10.64 4.71 4.77
N ILE A 124 11.57 4.49 5.69
CA ILE A 124 12.81 5.25 5.78
C ILE A 124 13.91 4.39 5.18
N VAL A 125 14.58 4.90 4.15
CA VAL A 125 15.60 4.15 3.42
C VAL A 125 16.88 4.97 3.37
N THR A 126 18.00 4.37 3.77
CA THR A 126 19.33 4.91 3.51
C THR A 126 19.81 4.40 2.16
N VAL A 127 20.16 5.32 1.27
CA VAL A 127 20.63 5.05 -0.09
C VAL A 127 22.09 5.50 -0.20
N SER A 128 22.98 4.57 -0.54
CA SER A 128 24.42 4.85 -0.72
C SER A 128 25.00 4.01 -1.85
N ARG A 129 25.37 4.65 -2.98
CA ARG A 129 26.13 4.04 -4.11
C ARG A 129 25.74 2.61 -4.50
N GLY A 130 24.44 2.34 -4.66
CA GLY A 130 23.90 1.02 -5.03
C GLY A 130 23.43 0.18 -3.84
N ARG A 131 23.74 0.59 -2.61
CA ARG A 131 23.22 -0.01 -1.38
C ARG A 131 21.95 0.71 -0.91
N PHE A 132 20.92 -0.07 -0.62
CA PHE A 132 19.62 0.36 -0.16
C PHE A 132 19.28 -0.35 1.15
N VAL A 133 19.25 0.39 2.26
CA VAL A 133 19.00 -0.17 3.60
C VAL A 133 17.73 0.41 4.16
N VAL A 134 16.72 -0.43 4.34
CA VAL A 134 15.46 -0.03 5.00
C VAL A 134 15.70 0.09 6.51
N ARG A 135 15.46 1.28 7.06
CA ARG A 135 15.69 1.61 8.48
C ARG A 135 14.42 1.48 9.31
N GLY A 136 13.26 1.69 8.69
CA GLY A 136 11.97 1.58 9.33
C GLY A 136 10.85 1.56 8.31
N VAL A 137 9.77 0.89 8.67
CA VAL A 137 8.59 0.67 7.83
C VAL A 137 7.36 0.93 8.73
N GLY A 138 6.33 1.56 8.17
CA GLY A 138 5.04 1.92 8.79
C GLY A 138 3.93 1.91 7.74
N GLY A 139 2.68 1.76 8.13
CA GLY A 139 1.61 1.78 7.15
C GLY A 139 0.26 1.33 7.66
N ASN A 140 -0.71 1.37 6.76
CA ASN A 140 -2.07 0.91 6.94
C ASN A 140 -2.57 0.25 5.64
N SER A 141 -2.77 -1.07 5.68
CA SER A 141 -3.24 -1.86 4.52
C SER A 141 -4.71 -1.59 4.12
N HIS A 142 -5.42 -0.71 4.81
CA HIS A 142 -6.83 -0.40 4.60
C HIS A 142 -7.10 1.11 4.61
N LEU A 143 -6.14 1.90 4.13
CA LEU A 143 -6.24 3.35 4.01
C LEU A 143 -5.69 3.75 2.65
N GLY A 144 -6.49 4.42 1.82
CA GLY A 144 -6.01 5.02 0.58
C GLY A 144 -7.02 5.94 -0.09
N GLY A 145 -6.78 6.24 -1.36
CA GLY A 145 -7.63 7.13 -2.15
C GLY A 145 -9.10 6.71 -2.21
N THR A 146 -9.40 5.41 -2.16
CA THR A 146 -10.77 4.88 -2.16
C THR A 146 -11.52 5.29 -0.90
N ASP A 147 -10.85 5.40 0.25
CA ASP A 147 -11.49 5.85 1.49
C ASP A 147 -11.90 7.33 1.40
N ILE A 148 -11.09 8.15 0.72
CA ILE A 148 -11.42 9.54 0.41
C ILE A 148 -12.63 9.60 -0.53
N ASP A 149 -12.68 8.75 -1.56
CA ASP A 149 -13.83 8.67 -2.47
C ASP A 149 -15.11 8.29 -1.72
N GLN A 150 -15.00 7.39 -0.73
CA GLN A 150 -16.12 7.00 0.13
C GLN A 150 -16.58 8.13 1.07
N ILE A 151 -15.66 8.97 1.54
CA ILE A 151 -16.00 10.17 2.33
C ILE A 151 -16.80 11.16 1.49
N ILE A 152 -16.35 11.43 0.26
CA ILE A 152 -17.06 12.28 -0.70
C ILE A 152 -18.44 11.68 -1.04
N LEU A 153 -18.50 10.36 -1.29
CA LEU A 153 -19.75 9.66 -1.56
C LEU A 153 -20.74 9.80 -0.40
N LYS A 154 -20.27 9.64 0.84
CA LYS A 154 -21.09 9.81 2.04
C LYS A 154 -21.62 11.25 2.15
N HIS A 155 -20.77 12.24 1.86
CA HIS A 155 -21.20 13.63 1.83
C HIS A 155 -22.29 13.85 0.77
N ALA A 156 -22.05 13.43 -0.48
CA ALA A 156 -23.01 13.55 -1.57
C ALA A 156 -24.35 12.84 -1.26
N ALA A 157 -24.29 11.62 -0.73
CA ALA A 157 -25.46 10.83 -0.34
C ALA A 157 -26.28 11.47 0.80
N GLN A 158 -25.69 12.37 1.60
CA GLN A 158 -26.41 13.14 2.61
C GLN A 158 -27.03 14.42 2.05
N VAL A 159 -26.39 15.04 1.06
CA VAL A 159 -26.87 16.30 0.45
C VAL A 159 -28.01 16.04 -0.53
N ILE A 160 -27.92 15.00 -1.37
CA ILE A 160 -28.92 14.70 -2.42
C ILE A 160 -30.36 14.59 -1.86
N PRO A 161 -30.63 13.82 -0.79
CA PRO A 161 -31.99 13.70 -0.27
C PRO A 161 -32.51 15.00 0.37
N ARG A 162 -31.62 15.84 0.91
CA ARG A 162 -31.99 17.14 1.50
C ARG A 162 -32.39 18.15 0.43
N ALA A 163 -31.69 18.15 -0.70
CA ALA A 163 -31.95 19.07 -1.80
C ALA A 163 -33.15 18.63 -2.66
N MET A 164 -33.25 17.33 -2.98
CA MET A 164 -34.17 16.82 -4.00
C MET A 164 -35.32 15.97 -3.44
N ARG A 165 -35.33 15.67 -2.14
CA ARG A 165 -36.23 14.66 -1.53
C ARG A 165 -36.16 13.29 -2.24
N HIS A 166 -35.04 12.98 -2.87
CA HIS A 166 -34.79 11.74 -3.59
C HIS A 166 -33.63 10.99 -2.94
N ASP A 167 -33.87 9.76 -2.47
CA ASP A 167 -32.82 8.93 -1.87
C ASP A 167 -32.26 7.93 -2.90
N VAL A 168 -30.95 8.03 -3.15
CA VAL A 168 -30.22 7.15 -4.08
C VAL A 168 -29.52 5.98 -3.35
N THR A 169 -29.47 5.99 -2.01
CA THR A 169 -28.69 5.03 -1.21
C THR A 169 -29.20 3.60 -1.33
N GLY A 170 -30.49 3.41 -1.62
CA GLY A 170 -31.11 2.10 -1.86
C GLY A 170 -30.81 1.47 -3.23
N ASN A 171 -30.15 2.19 -4.16
CA ASN A 171 -29.87 1.70 -5.50
C ASN A 171 -28.36 1.48 -5.72
N PRO A 172 -27.87 0.22 -5.70
CA PRO A 172 -26.44 -0.08 -5.85
C PRO A 172 -25.82 0.41 -7.16
N SER A 173 -26.59 0.43 -8.26
CA SER A 173 -26.11 0.91 -9.55
C SER A 173 -25.89 2.43 -9.54
N LYS A 174 -26.85 3.19 -9.00
CA LYS A 174 -26.71 4.65 -8.82
C LYS A 174 -25.56 5.00 -7.86
N MET A 175 -25.44 4.28 -6.74
CA MET A 175 -24.36 4.49 -5.78
C MET A 175 -22.96 4.22 -6.37
N ARG A 176 -22.83 3.20 -7.23
CA ARG A 176 -21.58 2.94 -7.95
C ARG A 176 -21.23 4.08 -8.89
N ARG A 177 -22.20 4.54 -9.70
CA ARG A 177 -21.99 5.66 -10.61
C ARG A 177 -21.60 6.92 -9.84
N LEU A 178 -22.28 7.22 -8.73
CA LEU A 178 -21.95 8.35 -7.88
C LEU A 178 -20.53 8.25 -7.31
N LEU A 179 -20.09 7.06 -6.88
CA LEU A 179 -18.70 6.84 -6.43
C LEU A 179 -17.67 7.16 -7.53
N GLU A 180 -17.93 6.75 -8.77
CA GLU A 180 -17.08 7.07 -9.92
C GLU A 180 -17.01 8.60 -10.17
N ARG A 181 -18.11 9.33 -9.93
CA ARG A 181 -18.15 10.80 -9.99
C ARG A 181 -17.40 11.46 -8.83
N CYS A 182 -17.47 10.87 -7.63
CA CYS A 182 -16.71 11.31 -6.47
C CYS A 182 -15.20 11.15 -6.67
N GLU A 183 -14.75 10.02 -7.23
CA GLU A 183 -13.34 9.82 -7.59
C GLU A 183 -12.88 10.87 -8.60
N ARG A 184 -13.73 11.18 -9.60
CA ARG A 184 -13.43 12.23 -10.57
C ARG A 184 -13.28 13.60 -9.92
N ALA A 185 -14.21 13.99 -9.05
CA ALA A 185 -14.16 15.24 -8.31
C ALA A 185 -12.89 15.35 -7.45
N LYS A 186 -12.49 14.28 -6.75
CA LYS A 186 -11.21 14.22 -6.00
C LYS A 186 -10.00 14.53 -6.89
N ARG A 187 -9.96 13.95 -8.10
CA ARG A 187 -8.89 14.18 -9.06
C ARG A 187 -8.89 15.62 -9.57
N ASP A 188 -10.06 16.17 -9.90
CA ASP A 188 -10.19 17.55 -10.36
C ASP A 188 -9.74 18.53 -9.26
N LEU A 189 -10.12 18.31 -7.99
CA LEU A 189 -9.71 19.12 -6.83
C LEU A 189 -8.23 19.06 -6.48
N SER A 190 -7.50 18.06 -7.00
CA SER A 190 -6.04 18.03 -6.90
C SER A 190 -5.37 19.12 -7.75
N THR A 191 -6.09 19.70 -8.72
CA THR A 191 -5.61 20.78 -9.60
C THR A 191 -6.44 22.06 -9.50
N GLN A 192 -7.74 21.94 -9.22
CA GLN A 192 -8.70 23.04 -9.14
C GLN A 192 -9.06 23.35 -7.67
N SER A 193 -9.48 24.58 -7.37
CA SER A 193 -9.93 24.96 -6.02
C SER A 193 -11.37 24.55 -5.72
N ARG A 194 -12.17 24.29 -6.77
CA ARG A 194 -13.56 23.86 -6.70
C ARG A 194 -13.93 23.04 -7.94
N CYS A 195 -14.89 22.14 -7.81
CA CYS A 195 -15.54 21.45 -8.91
C CYS A 195 -16.99 21.13 -8.54
N ASP A 196 -17.80 20.73 -9.52
CA ASP A 196 -19.12 20.16 -9.27
C ASP A 196 -19.05 18.64 -9.42
N ILE A 197 -19.62 17.91 -8.45
CA ILE A 197 -19.81 16.46 -8.58
C ILE A 197 -20.96 16.25 -9.56
N ASP A 198 -20.65 15.66 -10.73
CA ASP A 198 -21.64 15.33 -11.74
C ASP A 198 -22.71 14.37 -11.18
N THR A 199 -23.97 14.78 -11.24
CA THR A 199 -25.13 13.99 -10.79
C THR A 199 -26.02 13.54 -11.96
N GLU A 200 -25.61 13.80 -13.20
CA GLU A 200 -26.39 13.48 -14.41
C GLU A 200 -26.74 12.00 -14.44
N SER A 201 -28.03 11.73 -14.73
CA SER A 201 -28.61 10.38 -14.81
C SER A 201 -28.44 9.51 -13.55
N ILE A 202 -28.04 10.10 -12.41
CA ILE A 202 -28.08 9.50 -11.08
C ILE A 202 -29.36 9.96 -10.36
N VAL A 203 -29.65 11.26 -10.42
CA VAL A 203 -30.88 11.88 -9.90
C VAL A 203 -31.83 12.24 -11.06
N PRO A 204 -33.15 12.45 -10.80
CA PRO A 204 -34.13 12.73 -11.84
C PRO A 204 -33.92 14.08 -12.56
N ASP A 205 -33.60 15.12 -11.80
CA ASP A 205 -33.38 16.48 -12.32
C ASP A 205 -31.94 16.91 -12.04
N GLU A 206 -31.46 17.90 -12.80
CA GLU A 206 -30.13 18.47 -12.61
C GLU A 206 -29.95 18.99 -11.18
N LEU A 207 -28.92 18.50 -10.49
CA LEU A 207 -28.56 18.92 -9.15
C LEU A 207 -27.10 19.37 -9.14
N PRO A 208 -26.83 20.69 -9.08
CA PRO A 208 -25.50 21.21 -8.81
C PRO A 208 -25.05 20.73 -7.43
N LEU A 209 -23.91 20.04 -7.38
CA LEU A 209 -23.31 19.55 -6.14
C LEU A 209 -21.87 20.05 -6.04
N PRO A 210 -21.67 21.36 -5.75
CA PRO A 210 -20.34 21.95 -5.65
C PRO A 210 -19.57 21.35 -4.48
N LEU A 211 -18.28 21.13 -4.69
CA LEU A 211 -17.32 20.76 -3.67
C LEU A 211 -16.04 21.58 -3.86
N SER A 212 -15.61 22.28 -2.81
CA SER A 212 -14.33 22.97 -2.79
C SER A 212 -13.21 22.07 -2.26
N ARG A 213 -11.97 22.43 -2.57
CA ARG A 213 -10.77 21.75 -2.05
C ARG A 213 -10.74 21.83 -0.52
N ASP A 214 -11.02 22.99 0.05
CA ASP A 214 -10.99 23.20 1.50
C ASP A 214 -12.04 22.34 2.21
N GLU A 215 -13.25 22.21 1.63
CA GLU A 215 -14.28 21.30 2.15
C GLU A 215 -13.86 19.83 2.06
N LEU A 216 -13.26 19.40 0.94
CA LEU A 216 -12.74 18.05 0.81
C LEU A 216 -11.67 17.76 1.88
N GLU A 217 -10.71 18.67 2.04
CA GLU A 217 -9.64 18.55 3.01
C GLU A 217 -10.16 18.52 4.47
N GLU A 218 -11.21 19.29 4.77
CA GLU A 218 -11.92 19.19 6.05
C GLU A 218 -12.56 17.82 6.24
N LEU A 219 -13.30 17.34 5.24
CA LEU A 219 -14.00 16.06 5.29
C LEU A 219 -13.05 14.87 5.52
N CYS A 220 -11.81 14.94 5.02
CA CYS A 220 -10.81 13.89 5.17
C CYS A 220 -9.70 14.21 6.19
N ARG A 221 -9.86 15.27 7.00
CA ARG A 221 -8.86 15.76 7.97
C ARG A 221 -8.29 14.65 8.85
N ASP A 222 -9.15 13.86 9.49
CA ASP A 222 -8.71 12.81 10.43
C ASP A 222 -7.94 11.70 9.72
N LEU A 223 -8.40 11.31 8.53
CA LEU A 223 -7.74 10.30 7.70
C LEU A 223 -6.35 10.78 7.31
N LEU A 224 -6.22 12.00 6.79
CA LEU A 224 -4.93 12.57 6.40
C LEU A 224 -3.99 12.76 7.59
N ARG A 225 -4.48 13.21 8.74
CA ARG A 225 -3.67 13.31 9.97
C ARG A 225 -3.11 11.96 10.41
N SER A 226 -3.90 10.89 10.34
CA SER A 226 -3.42 9.54 10.68
C SER A 226 -2.22 9.09 9.84
N THR A 227 -2.11 9.59 8.59
CA THR A 227 -0.93 9.32 7.74
C THR A 227 0.33 9.99 8.29
N THR A 228 0.23 11.22 8.80
CA THR A 228 1.36 11.92 9.44
C THR A 228 1.74 11.34 10.78
N ASP A 229 0.77 10.82 11.54
CA ASP A 229 1.05 10.13 12.81
C ASP A 229 1.83 8.83 12.57
N THR A 230 1.48 8.11 11.51
CA THR A 230 2.24 6.95 11.06
C THR A 230 3.68 7.34 10.69
N VAL A 231 3.88 8.43 9.94
CA VAL A 231 5.22 8.94 9.63
C VAL A 231 6.04 9.21 10.89
N LYS A 232 5.45 9.89 11.89
CA LYS A 232 6.11 10.17 13.18
C LYS A 232 6.45 8.88 13.93
N SER A 233 5.56 7.90 13.92
CA SER A 233 5.80 6.58 14.51
C SER A 233 6.98 5.86 13.85
N VAL A 234 7.08 5.90 12.51
CA VAL A 234 8.19 5.25 11.79
C VAL A 234 9.52 5.91 12.08
N LEU A 235 9.58 7.24 12.14
CA LEU A 235 10.77 7.99 12.55
C LEU A 235 11.24 7.55 13.94
N ALA A 236 10.31 7.45 14.90
CA ALA A 236 10.60 7.01 16.26
C ALA A 236 11.11 5.56 16.30
N THR A 237 10.42 4.62 15.64
CA THR A 237 10.84 3.21 15.58
C THR A 237 12.19 3.04 14.89
N ALA A 238 12.45 3.79 13.82
CA ALA A 238 13.73 3.77 13.10
C ALA A 238 14.85 4.50 13.86
N LYS A 239 14.52 5.24 14.93
CA LYS A 239 15.44 6.14 15.66
C LYS A 239 16.14 7.14 14.73
N VAL A 240 15.38 7.70 13.78
CA VAL A 240 15.85 8.72 12.83
C VAL A 240 15.13 10.03 13.14
N ALA A 241 15.89 11.12 13.34
CA ALA A 241 15.27 12.42 13.54
C ALA A 241 14.72 12.95 12.21
N ALA A 242 13.62 13.71 12.27
CA ALA A 242 13.06 14.34 11.06
C ALA A 242 14.08 15.26 10.35
N ALA A 243 14.99 15.87 11.10
CA ALA A 243 16.07 16.70 10.58
C ALA A 243 17.13 15.90 9.77
N ASP A 244 17.24 14.59 10.00
CA ASP A 244 18.21 13.72 9.29
C ASP A 244 17.65 13.20 7.96
N ILE A 245 16.34 13.35 7.73
CA ILE A 245 15.75 13.07 6.43
C ILE A 245 16.29 14.10 5.42
N SER A 246 16.87 13.58 4.35
CA SER A 246 17.42 14.37 3.25
C SER A 246 16.32 14.83 2.30
N GLU A 247 15.44 13.92 1.90
CA GLU A 247 14.36 14.17 0.93
C GLU A 247 13.13 13.31 1.23
N VAL A 248 11.95 13.79 0.84
CA VAL A 248 10.68 13.05 0.91
C VAL A 248 10.25 12.65 -0.50
N ILE A 249 10.05 11.36 -0.75
CA ILE A 249 9.64 10.79 -2.03
C ILE A 249 8.15 10.45 -1.93
N LEU A 250 7.35 11.03 -2.82
CA LEU A 250 5.92 10.77 -2.91
C LEU A 250 5.65 9.66 -3.93
N VAL A 251 4.88 8.66 -3.52
CA VAL A 251 4.47 7.52 -4.35
C VAL A 251 2.97 7.33 -4.21
N GLY A 252 2.32 6.90 -5.30
CA GLY A 252 0.88 6.63 -5.30
C GLY A 252 0.04 7.86 -5.62
N GLY A 253 -1.00 7.67 -6.43
CA GLY A 253 -1.77 8.77 -7.02
C GLY A 253 -2.48 9.69 -6.01
N SER A 254 -2.76 9.22 -4.79
CA SER A 254 -3.40 10.07 -3.77
C SER A 254 -2.44 11.11 -3.18
N THR A 255 -1.13 10.97 -3.38
CA THR A 255 -0.14 12.00 -3.01
C THR A 255 -0.24 13.27 -3.84
N ARG A 256 -0.98 13.25 -4.96
CA ARG A 256 -1.25 14.42 -5.79
C ARG A 256 -2.15 15.45 -5.11
N MET A 257 -2.81 15.09 -4.00
CA MET A 257 -3.62 16.02 -3.23
C MET A 257 -2.73 17.09 -2.57
N PRO A 258 -2.93 18.39 -2.80
CA PRO A 258 -2.05 19.44 -2.29
C PRO A 258 -1.86 19.45 -0.77
N VAL A 259 -2.87 19.02 -0.01
CA VAL A 259 -2.80 18.87 1.45
C VAL A 259 -1.71 17.90 1.91
N VAL A 260 -1.39 16.87 1.13
CA VAL A 260 -0.36 15.88 1.49
C VAL A 260 1.00 16.53 1.55
N GLU A 261 1.37 17.31 0.52
CA GLU A 261 2.63 18.08 0.52
C GLU A 261 2.70 19.09 1.67
N ARG A 262 1.58 19.77 1.98
CA ARG A 262 1.55 20.74 3.09
C ARG A 262 1.76 20.06 4.44
N LEU A 263 1.05 18.97 4.70
CA LEU A 263 1.20 18.18 5.93
C LEU A 263 2.62 17.63 6.09
N LEU A 264 3.24 17.16 5.01
CA LEU A 264 4.63 16.69 5.05
C LEU A 264 5.63 17.82 5.23
N SER A 265 5.35 19.01 4.71
CA SER A 265 6.18 20.20 4.92
C SER A 265 6.16 20.66 6.38
N GLU A 266 5.05 20.45 7.11
CA GLU A 266 4.97 20.69 8.55
C GLU A 266 5.82 19.69 9.34
N VAL A 267 5.87 18.42 8.92
CA VAL A 267 6.68 17.37 9.56
C VAL A 267 8.17 17.53 9.24
N PHE A 268 8.49 17.98 8.03
CA PHE A 268 9.86 18.15 7.53
C PHE A 268 10.15 19.59 7.06
N PRO A 269 10.20 20.58 7.96
CA PRO A 269 10.42 21.97 7.58
C PRO A 269 11.70 22.17 6.76
N GLY A 270 11.56 22.78 5.58
CA GLY A 270 12.67 23.09 4.69
C GLY A 270 13.28 21.89 3.94
N LYS A 271 12.72 20.67 4.09
CA LYS A 271 13.17 19.50 3.34
C LYS A 271 12.46 19.44 1.98
N PRO A 272 13.17 19.23 0.88
CA PRO A 272 12.54 19.17 -0.42
C PRO A 272 11.72 17.88 -0.60
N VAL A 273 10.55 18.03 -1.22
CA VAL A 273 9.80 16.92 -1.81
C VAL A 273 10.45 16.59 -3.14
N CYS A 274 10.81 15.32 -3.32
CA CYS A 274 11.42 14.81 -4.53
C CYS A 274 10.40 14.83 -5.68
N LYS A 275 10.75 15.55 -6.76
CA LYS A 275 9.92 15.67 -7.98
C LYS A 275 10.49 14.91 -9.18
N THR A 276 11.63 14.24 -9.02
CA THR A 276 12.33 13.57 -10.12
C THR A 276 11.75 12.20 -10.46
N VAL A 277 10.95 11.62 -9.56
CA VAL A 277 10.31 10.32 -9.75
C VAL A 277 8.81 10.52 -9.96
N ASN A 278 8.24 9.89 -10.97
CA ASN A 278 6.80 9.91 -11.20
C ASN A 278 6.09 9.06 -10.12
N PRO A 279 5.19 9.62 -9.29
CA PRO A 279 4.54 8.89 -8.21
C PRO A 279 3.76 7.63 -8.65
N ASP A 280 3.23 7.63 -9.88
CA ASP A 280 2.42 6.51 -10.39
C ASP A 280 3.28 5.39 -11.02
N GLU A 281 4.54 5.67 -11.37
CA GLU A 281 5.41 4.76 -12.11
C GLU A 281 6.64 4.32 -11.31
N ALA A 282 6.99 5.03 -10.22
CA ALA A 282 8.17 4.81 -9.39
C ALA A 282 8.39 3.33 -9.03
N VAL A 283 7.33 2.70 -8.54
CA VAL A 283 7.33 1.31 -8.09
C VAL A 283 7.57 0.35 -9.25
N ALA A 284 6.91 0.57 -10.39
CA ALA A 284 7.09 -0.25 -11.58
C ALA A 284 8.50 -0.10 -12.18
N GLN A 285 9.03 1.12 -12.21
CA GLN A 285 10.40 1.40 -12.66
C GLN A 285 11.43 0.69 -11.77
N GLY A 286 11.28 0.78 -10.44
CA GLY A 286 12.13 0.08 -9.49
C GLY A 286 12.09 -1.44 -9.63
N ALA A 287 10.89 -2.00 -9.85
CA ALA A 287 10.73 -3.42 -10.10
C ALA A 287 11.42 -3.87 -11.40
N ALA A 288 11.35 -3.06 -12.46
CA ALA A 288 12.05 -3.31 -13.71
C ALA A 288 13.58 -3.28 -13.53
N LEU A 289 14.12 -2.31 -12.78
CA LEU A 289 15.55 -2.26 -12.43
C LEU A 289 15.98 -3.50 -11.63
N CYS A 290 15.14 -3.95 -10.69
CA CYS A 290 15.41 -5.17 -9.94
C CYS A 290 15.39 -6.42 -10.83
N ALA A 291 14.42 -6.53 -11.75
CA ALA A 291 14.36 -7.62 -12.72
C ALA A 291 15.62 -7.64 -13.60
N LEU A 292 16.07 -6.48 -14.05
CA LEU A 292 17.27 -6.33 -14.85
C LEU A 292 18.53 -6.78 -14.10
N HIS A 293 18.68 -6.40 -12.83
CA HIS A 293 19.77 -6.88 -11.97
C HIS A 293 19.75 -8.41 -11.82
N LEU A 294 18.57 -9.01 -11.62
CA LEU A 294 18.43 -10.47 -11.49
C LEU A 294 18.70 -11.24 -12.79
N LEU A 295 18.61 -10.57 -13.94
CA LEU A 295 18.81 -11.15 -15.27
C LEU A 295 20.13 -10.70 -15.92
N GLN A 296 21.01 -10.02 -15.19
CA GLN A 296 22.24 -9.43 -15.73
C GLN A 296 23.14 -10.44 -16.47
N ASP A 297 23.18 -11.70 -16.03
CA ASP A 297 23.97 -12.77 -16.67
C ASP A 297 23.37 -13.23 -18.01
N LYS A 298 22.08 -12.97 -18.23
CA LYS A 298 21.35 -13.26 -19.48
C LYS A 298 21.25 -12.05 -20.41
N ALA A 299 21.65 -10.87 -19.94
CA ALA A 299 21.47 -9.59 -20.64
C ALA A 299 22.83 -8.87 -20.81
N PRO A 300 23.69 -9.34 -21.74
CA PRO A 300 25.04 -8.80 -21.92
C PRO A 300 25.08 -7.35 -22.46
N ASP A 301 24.01 -6.86 -23.09
CA ASP A 301 23.98 -5.55 -23.78
C ASP A 301 23.60 -4.34 -22.90
N VAL A 302 23.51 -4.51 -21.57
CA VAL A 302 23.08 -3.44 -20.66
C VAL A 302 24.28 -2.60 -20.17
N GLN A 303 25.09 -2.10 -21.10
CA GLN A 303 26.38 -1.46 -20.79
C GLN A 303 26.23 -0.17 -19.97
N GLU A 304 25.17 0.62 -20.19
CA GLU A 304 24.95 1.88 -19.47
C GLU A 304 24.49 1.67 -18.01
N LEU A 305 23.70 0.63 -17.73
CA LEU A 305 23.18 0.37 -16.38
C LEU A 305 24.08 -0.58 -15.57
N ALA A 306 25.01 -1.27 -16.23
CA ALA A 306 25.91 -2.23 -15.60
C ALA A 306 26.64 -1.70 -14.35
N PRO A 307 27.14 -0.45 -14.29
CA PRO A 307 27.80 0.04 -13.07
C PRO A 307 26.86 0.13 -11.86
N PHE A 308 25.63 0.62 -12.04
CA PHE A 308 24.63 0.71 -10.98
C PHE A 308 24.15 -0.68 -10.55
N LEU A 309 23.81 -1.53 -11.52
CA LEU A 309 23.27 -2.87 -11.28
C LEU A 309 24.27 -3.81 -10.59
N ARG A 310 25.57 -3.72 -10.91
CA ARG A 310 26.61 -4.56 -10.27
C ARG A 310 26.83 -4.23 -8.80
N ARG A 311 26.50 -3.01 -8.37
CA ARG A 311 26.64 -2.57 -6.97
C ARG A 311 25.36 -2.71 -6.18
N LEU A 312 24.29 -3.24 -6.80
CA LEU A 312 22.98 -3.26 -6.19
C LEU A 312 22.94 -4.22 -5.00
N ASP A 313 22.81 -3.66 -3.80
CA ASP A 313 22.61 -4.38 -2.55
C ASP A 313 21.34 -3.87 -1.87
N ILE A 314 20.38 -4.76 -1.63
CA ILE A 314 19.07 -4.42 -1.07
C ILE A 314 18.90 -5.14 0.27
N GLN A 315 18.84 -4.37 1.35
CA GLN A 315 18.66 -4.85 2.72
C GLN A 315 17.28 -4.42 3.22
N ASN A 316 16.33 -5.35 3.22
CA ASN A 316 14.97 -5.16 3.71
C ASN A 316 14.82 -5.60 5.17
N VAL A 317 13.78 -5.10 5.84
CA VAL A 317 13.38 -5.52 7.20
C VAL A 317 12.03 -6.23 7.18
N THR A 318 11.78 -7.10 8.15
CA THR A 318 10.46 -7.74 8.33
C THR A 318 9.49 -6.71 8.92
N PRO A 319 8.30 -6.47 8.34
CA PRO A 319 7.41 -5.39 8.78
C PRO A 319 6.73 -5.65 10.14
N LEU A 320 6.62 -6.92 10.52
CA LEU A 320 5.91 -7.38 11.70
C LEU A 320 6.81 -8.30 12.52
N SER A 321 6.70 -8.20 13.84
CA SER A 321 7.33 -9.15 14.74
C SER A 321 6.78 -10.55 14.50
N VAL A 322 7.67 -11.54 14.43
CA VAL A 322 7.31 -12.95 14.32
C VAL A 322 7.48 -13.58 15.70
N GLY A 323 6.53 -14.42 16.10
CA GLY A 323 6.55 -15.12 17.38
C GLY A 323 5.81 -16.44 17.30
N VAL A 324 6.06 -17.31 18.28
CA VAL A 324 5.35 -18.58 18.48
C VAL A 324 4.59 -18.55 19.79
N GLU A 325 3.35 -19.04 19.78
CA GLU A 325 2.60 -19.27 21.00
C GLU A 325 2.94 -20.67 21.54
N CYS A 326 3.32 -20.75 22.82
CA CYS A 326 3.57 -21.99 23.52
C CYS A 326 2.73 -21.99 24.79
N ASN A 327 1.96 -23.06 25.02
CA ASN A 327 0.90 -23.16 26.04
C ASN A 327 1.31 -22.92 27.51
N GLU A 328 2.59 -22.67 27.80
CA GLU A 328 3.10 -22.39 29.15
C GLU A 328 4.04 -21.16 29.23
N TRP A 329 4.21 -20.36 28.17
CA TRP A 329 5.17 -19.24 28.18
C TRP A 329 4.70 -17.99 27.42
N VAL A 330 5.20 -16.83 27.88
CA VAL A 330 4.96 -15.49 27.33
C VAL A 330 5.52 -15.37 25.90
N VAL A 331 4.72 -14.77 25.02
CA VAL A 331 5.10 -14.37 23.65
C VAL A 331 6.38 -13.50 23.70
N ARG A 332 7.51 -14.02 23.20
CA ARG A 332 8.67 -13.18 22.89
C ARG A 332 8.60 -12.74 21.44
N CYS A 333 8.41 -11.44 21.24
CA CYS A 333 8.45 -10.82 19.93
C CYS A 333 9.90 -10.53 19.53
N HIS A 334 10.35 -11.04 18.38
CA HIS A 334 11.57 -10.51 17.75
C HIS A 334 11.24 -9.18 17.09
N HIS A 335 11.84 -8.08 17.58
CA HIS A 335 11.66 -6.76 16.99
C HIS A 335 12.43 -6.64 15.67
N PRO A 336 11.83 -6.10 14.61
CA PRO A 336 12.46 -5.94 13.30
C PRO A 336 13.77 -5.14 13.27
N ALA A 337 13.98 -4.26 14.26
CA ALA A 337 15.05 -3.26 14.23
C ALA A 337 16.45 -3.82 14.55
N GLU A 338 16.58 -5.09 14.94
CA GLU A 338 17.88 -5.62 15.39
C GLU A 338 18.67 -6.37 14.32
N HIS A 339 18.06 -6.84 13.22
CA HIS A 339 18.73 -7.77 12.30
C HIS A 339 18.62 -7.34 10.84
N GLY A 340 19.65 -6.64 10.35
CA GLY A 340 19.82 -6.24 8.94
C GLY A 340 20.41 -7.33 8.03
N HIS A 341 20.29 -8.61 8.38
CA HIS A 341 20.86 -9.72 7.60
C HIS A 341 19.77 -10.65 7.03
N PRO A 342 19.79 -10.95 5.72
CA PRO A 342 18.96 -12.01 5.16
C PRO A 342 19.54 -13.37 5.62
N GLY A 343 18.86 -14.04 6.54
CA GLY A 343 19.23 -15.40 6.99
C GLY A 343 19.72 -15.54 8.44
N ALA A 344 19.58 -14.52 9.29
CA ALA A 344 19.74 -14.73 10.73
C ALA A 344 18.51 -15.52 11.27
N GLU A 345 18.58 -16.85 11.21
CA GLU A 345 17.72 -17.70 12.04
C GLU A 345 18.04 -17.37 13.49
N GLY A 346 17.12 -16.69 14.18
CA GLY A 346 17.19 -16.58 15.63
C GLY A 346 17.02 -17.97 16.23
N SER A 347 18.12 -18.71 16.44
CA SER A 347 18.08 -19.99 17.12
C SER A 347 18.15 -19.75 18.64
N GLU A 348 17.02 -19.88 19.34
CA GLU A 348 17.05 -20.11 20.79
C GLU A 348 16.87 -21.61 21.07
N ALA A 349 17.78 -22.18 21.86
CA ALA A 349 17.65 -23.54 22.36
C ALA A 349 16.52 -23.59 23.40
N MET A 350 15.41 -24.25 23.06
CA MET A 350 14.34 -24.53 24.03
C MET A 350 14.81 -25.55 25.07
N GLY A 351 15.08 -25.09 26.29
CA GLY A 351 15.30 -25.96 27.44
C GLY A 351 13.98 -26.57 27.91
N ARG A 352 13.86 -27.90 27.86
CA ARG A 352 12.72 -28.63 28.46
C ARG A 352 12.75 -28.43 29.98
N ARG A 353 11.71 -27.82 30.57
CA ARG A 353 11.27 -28.23 31.91
C ARG A 353 10.31 -29.40 31.75
N SER A 354 10.68 -30.52 32.36
CA SER A 354 9.95 -31.78 32.40
C SER A 354 8.45 -31.60 32.62
N THR A 355 7.62 -31.89 31.60
CA THR A 355 6.24 -32.36 31.80
C THR A 355 5.88 -33.41 30.75
N THR A 356 5.28 -34.50 31.21
CA THR A 356 4.97 -35.73 30.48
C THR A 356 3.64 -35.67 29.74
N LYS A 357 3.41 -34.65 28.90
CA LYS A 357 2.18 -34.58 28.08
C LYS A 357 2.47 -34.49 26.59
N PRO A 358 1.70 -35.21 25.74
CA PRO A 358 1.86 -35.15 24.30
C PRO A 358 1.56 -33.74 23.77
N PRO A 359 2.19 -33.32 22.66
CA PRO A 359 1.99 -31.99 22.11
C PRO A 359 0.54 -31.83 21.61
N PRO A 360 -0.16 -30.73 21.96
CA PRO A 360 -1.48 -30.46 21.43
C PRO A 360 -1.40 -29.90 20.00
N SER A 361 -2.50 -30.05 19.27
CA SER A 361 -2.69 -29.64 17.87
C SER A 361 -2.54 -28.12 17.68
N PHE A 362 -1.85 -27.74 16.60
CA PHE A 362 -1.60 -26.36 16.20
C PHE A 362 -2.86 -25.65 15.66
N SER A 363 -3.10 -24.41 16.08
CA SER A 363 -4.07 -23.50 15.46
C SER A 363 -3.54 -22.07 15.45
N VAL A 364 -3.63 -21.39 14.31
CA VAL A 364 -3.29 -19.96 14.16
C VAL A 364 -4.48 -19.12 14.59
N ILE A 365 -4.30 -18.22 15.57
CA ILE A 365 -5.34 -17.27 16.00
C ILE A 365 -5.07 -15.91 15.33
N PRO A 366 -6.09 -15.24 14.75
CA PRO A 366 -5.93 -13.90 14.17
C PRO A 366 -5.68 -12.82 15.24
N PRO A 367 -5.07 -11.69 14.88
CA PRO A 367 -4.73 -10.63 15.81
C PRO A 367 -5.98 -10.05 16.49
N THR A 368 -5.90 -9.89 17.81
CA THR A 368 -6.93 -9.24 18.63
C THR A 368 -7.06 -7.77 18.21
N PRO A 369 -8.27 -7.24 17.95
CA PRO A 369 -8.43 -5.83 17.66
C PRO A 369 -8.03 -5.00 18.89
N VAL A 370 -7.28 -3.93 18.64
CA VAL A 370 -6.97 -2.89 19.64
C VAL A 370 -8.30 -2.39 20.19
N ARG A 371 -8.58 -2.65 21.46
CA ARG A 371 -9.71 -2.03 22.16
C ARG A 371 -9.39 -0.54 22.30
N ASN A 372 -10.18 0.30 21.64
CA ASN A 372 -10.26 1.71 22.00
C ASN A 372 -10.65 1.80 23.48
N THR A 373 -9.78 2.41 24.29
CA THR A 373 -10.13 2.88 25.62
C THR A 373 -11.30 3.86 25.49
N PRO A 374 -12.43 3.67 26.21
CA PRO A 374 -13.47 4.67 26.23
C PRO A 374 -12.94 5.94 26.89
N ALA A 375 -13.23 7.08 26.27
CA ALA A 375 -13.00 8.40 26.85
C ALA A 375 -13.64 8.46 28.25
N ALA A 376 -12.91 9.00 29.22
CA ALA A 376 -13.38 9.20 30.58
C ALA A 376 -14.66 10.05 30.55
N ALA A 377 -15.76 9.48 31.05
CA ALA A 377 -16.99 10.21 31.30
C ALA A 377 -16.75 11.23 32.41
N SER A 378 -16.90 12.52 32.10
CA SER A 378 -17.01 13.59 33.09
C SER A 378 -18.29 13.39 33.89
N ALA A 379 -18.15 13.26 35.22
CA ALA A 379 -19.26 13.21 36.15
C ALA A 379 -20.07 14.53 36.13
N PRO A 380 -21.39 14.49 36.41
CA PRO A 380 -22.20 15.69 36.51
C PRO A 380 -21.91 16.40 37.84
N MET A 381 -21.62 17.70 37.79
CA MET A 381 -21.75 18.54 38.98
C MET A 381 -23.21 19.00 39.11
N SER A 382 -23.73 18.75 40.31
CA SER A 382 -24.98 19.27 40.88
C SER A 382 -25.09 20.78 40.84
#